data_AF-A0A1S3K944-F1
#
_entry.id   AF-A0A1S3K944-F1
#
_cell.length_a   1.000
_cell.length_b   1.000
_cell.length_c   1.000
_cell.angle_alpha   90.00
_cell.angle_beta   90.00
_cell.angle_gamma   90.00
#
_symmetry.space_group_name_H-M   'P 1'
#
loop_
_entity.id
_entity.type
_entity.pdbx_description
1 polymer ?
#
loop_
_entity_poly.entity_id
_entity_poly.type
_entity_poly.pdbx_seq_one_letter_code
_entity_poly.pdbx_strand_id
1 'polypeptide(L)'
;MFEAMFLKIEMSSSACCLARMAQKESAGVIKRQMQYKPMTPPWKETYRKRCMSRLKKNREAFLNRFRTSESNNNNKPSLVRNLMVQEWKTLQAEEGGLPQLSDNFDLQSAPDDTDVEQVLSILEEIKSELLLEEQRILEEYEKSLAFDEAGLCAAIDQLKTDEVICPICKKNPLMQNKQIIFCCCGMRIDTELDGLNIANIKSQLEEGISLHNTQCVKEAKFSVMKQAGVENLLMTCETCDFMFIVI
;
A
#
# COMPACT_ATOMS: atom_id res chain seq x y z
N MET A 1 -24.66 15.25 -13.69
CA MET A 1 -23.79 16.16 -14.50
C MET A 1 -23.43 17.47 -13.76
N PHE A 2 -24.08 17.81 -12.62
CA PHE A 2 -23.78 19.06 -11.90
C PHE A 2 -22.77 18.93 -10.73
N GLU A 3 -22.60 17.75 -10.11
CA GLU A 3 -21.59 17.56 -9.04
C GLU A 3 -20.13 17.50 -9.55
N ALA A 4 -19.92 17.07 -10.79
CA ALA A 4 -18.58 17.02 -11.38
C ALA A 4 -18.00 18.41 -11.74
N MET A 5 -18.84 19.46 -11.71
CA MET A 5 -18.43 20.83 -11.99
C MET A 5 -17.96 21.58 -10.73
N PHE A 6 -18.52 21.25 -9.56
CA PHE A 6 -18.17 21.94 -8.30
C PHE A 6 -16.79 21.51 -7.76
N LEU A 7 -16.45 20.22 -7.79
CA LEU A 7 -15.12 19.76 -7.36
C LEU A 7 -13.97 20.24 -8.27
N LYS A 8 -14.24 20.53 -9.55
CA LYS A 8 -13.22 21.07 -10.46
C LYS A 8 -12.87 22.54 -10.18
N ILE A 9 -13.78 23.32 -9.59
CA ILE A 9 -13.56 24.74 -9.31
C ILE A 9 -12.74 24.93 -8.02
N GLU A 10 -12.99 24.14 -6.98
CA GLU A 10 -12.23 24.23 -5.71
C GLU A 10 -10.80 23.68 -5.83
N MET A 11 -10.60 22.58 -6.57
CA MET A 11 -9.25 22.05 -6.81
C MET A 11 -8.40 22.95 -7.72
N SER A 12 -9.01 23.70 -8.64
CA SER A 12 -8.30 24.66 -9.50
C SER A 12 -7.83 25.91 -8.73
N SER A 13 -8.63 26.38 -7.77
CA SER A 13 -8.31 27.56 -6.96
C SER A 13 -7.17 27.30 -5.95
N SER A 14 -7.20 26.13 -5.28
CA SER A 14 -6.15 25.73 -4.32
C SER A 14 -4.78 25.49 -4.98
N ALA A 15 -4.76 24.84 -6.15
CA ALA A 15 -3.54 24.63 -6.93
C ALA A 15 -2.93 25.94 -7.46
N CYS A 16 -3.77 26.92 -7.84
CA CYS A 16 -3.32 28.23 -8.30
C CYS A 16 -2.71 29.07 -7.16
N CYS A 17 -3.27 28.99 -5.95
CA CYS A 17 -2.72 29.66 -4.77
C CYS A 17 -1.37 29.08 -4.33
N LEU A 18 -1.22 27.76 -4.31
CA LEU A 18 0.05 27.09 -3.99
C LEU A 18 1.13 27.40 -5.06
N ALA A 19 0.77 27.40 -6.34
CA ALA A 19 1.69 27.78 -7.42
C ALA A 19 2.12 29.26 -7.33
N ARG A 20 1.21 30.19 -6.99
CA ARG A 20 1.53 31.61 -6.76
C ARG A 20 2.39 31.82 -5.52
N MET A 21 2.20 31.03 -4.46
CA MET A 21 3.03 31.11 -3.25
C MET A 21 4.44 30.56 -3.48
N ALA A 22 4.60 29.44 -4.19
CA ALA A 22 5.90 28.91 -4.61
C ALA A 22 6.65 29.85 -5.58
N GLN A 23 5.92 30.54 -6.47
CA GLN A 23 6.50 31.57 -7.34
C GLN A 23 6.90 32.84 -6.57
N LYS A 24 6.16 33.24 -5.53
CA LYS A 24 6.53 34.38 -4.66
C LYS A 24 7.71 34.06 -3.73
N GLU A 25 7.81 32.84 -3.21
CA GLU A 25 8.96 32.41 -2.40
C GLU A 25 10.24 32.31 -3.24
N SER A 26 10.18 31.72 -4.43
CA SER A 26 11.35 31.66 -5.34
C SER A 26 11.78 33.06 -5.80
N ALA A 27 10.85 33.95 -6.15
CA ALA A 27 11.19 35.34 -6.49
C ALA A 27 11.77 36.13 -5.31
N GLY A 28 11.29 35.89 -4.08
CA GLY A 28 11.79 36.52 -2.86
C GLY A 28 13.17 36.00 -2.40
N VAL A 29 13.46 34.72 -2.64
CA VAL A 29 14.79 34.12 -2.42
C VAL A 29 15.79 34.63 -3.46
N ILE A 30 15.39 34.71 -4.73
CA ILE A 30 16.23 35.26 -5.82
C ILE A 30 16.54 36.74 -5.57
N LYS A 31 15.54 37.57 -5.19
CA LYS A 31 15.76 38.99 -4.83
C LYS A 31 16.73 39.15 -3.65
N ARG A 32 16.59 38.34 -2.60
CA ARG A 32 17.50 38.39 -1.43
C ARG A 32 18.91 37.91 -1.77
N GLN A 33 19.06 36.91 -2.65
CA GLN A 33 20.38 36.46 -3.12
C GLN A 33 21.08 37.49 -4.01
N MET A 34 20.34 38.24 -4.83
CA MET A 34 20.88 39.33 -5.66
C MET A 34 21.46 40.50 -4.85
N GLN A 35 20.97 40.72 -3.62
CA GLN A 35 21.42 41.83 -2.77
C GLN A 35 22.72 41.56 -2.02
N TYR A 36 23.06 40.30 -1.74
CA TYR A 36 24.19 39.94 -0.87
C TYR A 36 25.25 39.03 -1.51
N LYS A 37 25.02 38.51 -2.72
CA LYS A 37 26.01 37.70 -3.46
C LYS A 37 26.11 38.21 -4.89
N PRO A 38 27.30 38.64 -5.37
CA PRO A 38 27.48 38.87 -6.80
C PRO A 38 27.16 37.56 -7.52
N MET A 39 26.14 37.57 -8.37
CA MET A 39 25.87 36.40 -9.22
C MET A 39 27.17 36.04 -9.92
N THR A 40 27.58 34.78 -9.80
CA THR A 40 28.75 34.28 -10.51
C THR A 40 28.53 34.59 -11.99
N PRO A 41 29.38 35.42 -12.62
CA PRO A 41 29.16 35.84 -14.00
C PRO A 41 28.94 34.61 -14.88
N PRO A 42 27.97 34.64 -15.81
CA PRO A 42 27.58 33.46 -16.60
C PRO A 42 28.78 32.74 -17.24
N TRP A 43 29.80 33.51 -17.66
CA TRP A 43 31.03 32.99 -18.23
C TRP A 43 31.85 32.12 -17.27
N LYS A 44 31.86 32.38 -15.96
CA LYS A 44 32.59 31.55 -14.96
C LYS A 44 31.95 30.17 -14.85
N GLU A 45 30.63 30.11 -14.92
CA GLU A 45 29.89 28.84 -14.92
C GLU A 45 30.10 28.10 -16.24
N THR A 46 30.06 28.80 -17.37
CA THR A 46 30.40 28.22 -18.68
C THR A 46 31.85 27.70 -18.71
N TYR A 47 32.80 28.44 -18.16
CA TYR A 47 34.21 28.05 -18.07
C TYR A 47 34.40 26.80 -17.21
N ARG A 48 33.77 26.75 -16.03
CA ARG A 48 33.78 25.58 -15.14
C ARG A 48 33.25 24.34 -15.86
N LYS A 49 32.09 24.46 -16.52
CA LYS A 49 31.49 23.36 -17.30
C LYS A 49 32.41 22.89 -18.43
N ARG A 50 33.00 23.81 -19.20
CA ARG A 50 33.93 23.49 -20.30
C ARG A 50 35.20 22.81 -19.79
N CYS A 51 35.79 23.30 -18.71
CA CYS A 51 36.99 22.72 -18.12
C CYS A 51 36.73 21.29 -17.60
N MET A 52 35.62 21.08 -16.90
CA MET A 52 35.21 19.74 -16.44
C MET A 52 34.92 18.79 -17.61
N SER A 53 34.26 19.28 -18.66
CA SER A 53 34.00 18.48 -19.86
C SER A 53 35.31 18.10 -20.56
N ARG A 54 36.27 19.02 -20.67
CA ARG A 54 37.60 18.75 -21.25
C ARG A 54 38.39 17.75 -20.40
N LEU A 55 38.32 17.87 -19.07
CA LEU A 55 38.97 16.92 -18.15
C LEU A 55 38.39 15.51 -18.28
N LYS A 56 37.06 15.38 -18.34
CA LYS A 56 36.38 14.10 -18.54
C LYS A 56 36.78 13.46 -19.87
N LYS A 57 36.74 14.23 -20.97
CA LYS A 57 37.18 13.76 -22.30
C LYS A 57 38.65 13.33 -22.31
N ASN A 58 39.54 14.08 -21.66
CA ASN A 58 40.95 13.72 -21.56
C ASN A 58 41.15 12.42 -20.74
N ARG A 59 40.44 12.27 -19.62
CA ARG A 59 40.47 11.05 -18.80
C ARG A 59 39.95 9.85 -19.59
N GLU A 60 38.84 10.01 -20.30
CA GLU A 60 38.26 8.97 -21.15
C GLU A 60 39.21 8.60 -22.29
N ALA A 61 39.80 9.57 -22.98
CA ALA A 61 40.79 9.30 -24.03
C ALA A 61 42.04 8.60 -23.49
N PHE A 62 42.51 8.99 -22.29
CA PHE A 62 43.62 8.32 -21.62
C PHE A 62 43.27 6.87 -21.28
N LEU A 63 42.14 6.63 -20.61
CA LEU A 63 41.69 5.27 -20.28
C LEU A 63 41.44 4.42 -21.54
N ASN A 64 40.88 5.01 -22.59
CA ASN A 64 40.67 4.32 -23.86
C ASN A 64 42.00 3.95 -24.52
N ARG A 65 43.03 4.80 -24.46
CA ARG A 65 44.38 4.41 -24.92
C ARG A 65 44.90 3.21 -24.16
N PHE A 66 44.74 3.14 -22.84
CA PHE A 66 45.15 1.97 -22.07
C PHE A 66 44.33 0.73 -22.45
N ARG A 67 43.01 0.87 -22.60
CA ARG A 67 42.12 -0.23 -22.99
C ARG A 67 42.35 -0.72 -24.43
N THR A 68 42.62 0.19 -25.37
CA THR A 68 42.83 -0.16 -26.80
C THR A 68 44.27 -0.48 -27.14
N SER A 69 45.25 0.04 -26.39
CA SER A 69 46.66 -0.38 -26.50
C SER A 69 46.85 -1.85 -26.10
N GLU A 70 45.92 -2.42 -25.34
CA GLU A 70 45.85 -3.86 -25.05
C GLU A 70 45.17 -4.66 -26.19
N SER A 71 44.27 -4.07 -27.00
CA SER A 71 43.63 -4.76 -28.12
C SER A 71 44.48 -4.90 -29.39
N ASN A 72 45.56 -4.13 -29.56
CA ASN A 72 46.46 -4.27 -30.73
C ASN A 72 47.54 -5.35 -30.56
N ASN A 73 47.60 -6.01 -29.39
CA ASN A 73 48.48 -7.15 -29.12
C ASN A 73 47.61 -8.36 -28.75
N ASN A 74 46.99 -8.99 -29.75
CA ASN A 74 46.08 -10.14 -29.58
C ASN A 74 46.70 -11.36 -28.85
N ASN A 75 48.00 -11.35 -28.51
CA ASN A 75 48.69 -12.46 -27.85
C ASN A 75 49.33 -12.10 -26.49
N LYS A 76 49.01 -10.94 -25.87
CA LYS A 76 49.52 -10.63 -24.53
C LYS A 76 48.39 -10.44 -23.52
N PRO A 77 48.35 -11.22 -22.41
CA PRO A 77 47.38 -10.99 -21.35
C PRO A 77 47.52 -9.56 -20.80
N SER A 78 46.39 -8.89 -20.58
CA SER A 78 46.28 -7.55 -19.99
C SER A 78 47.20 -7.42 -18.77
N LEU A 79 47.87 -6.26 -18.61
CA LEU A 79 48.77 -6.03 -17.46
C LEU A 79 48.03 -6.27 -16.13
N VAL A 80 46.75 -5.86 -16.09
CA VAL A 80 45.87 -6.07 -14.94
C VAL A 80 45.63 -7.56 -14.68
N ARG A 81 45.43 -8.36 -15.74
CA ARG A 81 45.28 -9.82 -15.61
C ARG A 81 46.54 -10.45 -15.05
N ASN A 82 47.73 -10.05 -15.52
CA ASN A 82 48.99 -10.60 -15.01
C ASN A 82 49.23 -10.23 -13.54
N LEU A 83 48.94 -8.98 -13.16
CA LEU A 83 49.01 -8.55 -11.77
C LEU A 83 48.02 -9.32 -10.90
N MET A 84 46.77 -9.51 -11.34
CA MET A 84 45.78 -10.31 -10.60
C MET A 84 46.22 -11.76 -10.43
N VAL A 85 46.76 -12.40 -11.48
CA VAL A 85 47.28 -13.78 -11.40
C VAL A 85 48.48 -13.85 -10.47
N GLN A 86 49.38 -12.86 -10.50
CA GLN A 86 50.54 -12.81 -9.64
C GLN A 86 50.15 -12.62 -8.16
N GLU A 87 49.26 -11.68 -7.85
CA GLU A 87 48.76 -11.47 -6.49
C GLU A 87 48.01 -12.70 -5.97
N TRP A 88 47.21 -13.37 -6.82
CA TRP A 88 46.54 -14.61 -6.46
C TRP A 88 47.52 -15.74 -6.13
N LYS A 89 48.59 -15.89 -6.93
CA LYS A 89 49.66 -16.88 -6.68
C LYS A 89 50.40 -16.58 -5.38
N THR A 90 50.63 -15.30 -5.04
CA THR A 90 51.21 -14.90 -3.75
C THR A 90 50.30 -15.27 -2.58
N LEU A 91 49.00 -14.95 -2.67
CA LEU A 91 48.02 -15.29 -1.62
C LEU A 91 47.90 -16.80 -1.40
N GLN A 92 47.92 -17.62 -2.46
CA GLN A 92 47.91 -19.07 -2.36
C GLN A 92 49.17 -19.65 -1.69
N ALA A 93 50.33 -19.00 -1.88
CA ALA A 93 51.56 -19.40 -1.21
C ALA A 93 51.55 -19.08 0.30
N GLU A 94 50.77 -18.08 0.71
CA GLU A 94 50.60 -17.66 2.11
C GLU A 94 49.47 -18.44 2.81
N GLU A 95 48.35 -18.69 2.12
CA GLU A 95 47.21 -19.48 2.61
C GLU A 95 47.07 -20.79 1.83
N GLY A 96 47.56 -21.89 2.40
CA GLY A 96 47.62 -23.23 1.80
C GLY A 96 46.29 -23.96 1.56
N GLY A 97 45.20 -23.23 1.26
CA GLY A 97 43.86 -23.78 0.97
C GLY A 97 43.13 -23.11 -0.18
N LEU A 98 43.74 -22.13 -0.86
CA LEU A 98 43.11 -21.43 -1.98
C LEU A 98 43.16 -22.27 -3.27
N PRO A 99 42.09 -22.27 -4.10
CA PRO A 99 42.08 -22.99 -5.38
C PRO A 99 43.14 -22.48 -6.37
N GLN A 100 43.76 -23.38 -7.15
CA GLN A 100 44.65 -22.98 -8.24
C GLN A 100 43.86 -22.31 -9.36
N LEU A 101 44.17 -21.05 -9.66
CA LEU A 101 43.85 -20.49 -10.98
C LEU A 101 44.79 -21.15 -11.99
N SER A 102 44.28 -22.10 -12.77
CA SER A 102 45.00 -22.60 -13.94
C SER A 102 45.17 -21.45 -14.95
N ASP A 103 46.34 -21.38 -15.61
CA ASP A 103 46.64 -20.33 -16.58
C ASP A 103 45.69 -20.35 -17.81
N ASN A 104 44.80 -21.36 -17.89
CA ASN A 104 43.69 -21.48 -18.82
C ASN A 104 42.35 -21.31 -18.10
N PHE A 105 42.06 -20.11 -17.58
CA PHE A 105 40.68 -19.68 -17.34
C PHE A 105 40.00 -19.49 -18.71
N ASP A 106 39.77 -20.61 -19.39
CA ASP A 106 39.01 -20.71 -20.60
C ASP A 106 37.55 -20.87 -20.16
N LEU A 107 36.71 -19.91 -20.53
CA LEU A 107 35.28 -19.89 -20.20
C LEU A 107 34.50 -21.02 -20.91
N GLN A 108 35.19 -22.03 -21.43
CA GLN A 108 34.71 -23.12 -22.29
C GLN A 108 35.00 -24.52 -21.75
N SER A 109 35.73 -24.69 -20.64
CA SER A 109 35.76 -25.98 -19.96
C SER A 109 34.46 -26.17 -19.18
N ALA A 110 33.70 -27.22 -19.52
CA ALA A 110 32.52 -27.62 -18.77
C ALA A 110 32.90 -27.77 -17.27
N PRO A 111 32.09 -27.23 -16.34
CA PRO A 111 32.33 -27.44 -14.92
C PRO A 111 32.37 -28.94 -14.63
N ASP A 112 33.29 -29.37 -13.77
CA ASP A 112 33.34 -30.75 -13.29
C ASP A 112 32.00 -31.09 -12.62
N ASP A 113 31.48 -32.32 -12.78
CA ASP A 113 30.15 -32.70 -12.26
C ASP A 113 30.04 -32.44 -10.74
N THR A 114 31.17 -32.51 -10.03
CA THR A 114 31.33 -32.21 -8.61
C THR A 114 31.06 -30.74 -8.26
N ASP A 115 31.46 -29.78 -9.12
CA ASP A 115 31.23 -28.35 -8.91
C ASP A 115 29.75 -27.97 -9.17
N VAL A 116 29.10 -28.67 -10.09
CA VAL A 116 27.68 -28.45 -10.41
C VAL A 116 26.78 -28.90 -9.26
N GLU A 117 27.04 -30.09 -8.69
CA GLU A 117 26.28 -30.61 -7.56
C GLU A 117 26.40 -29.72 -6.32
N GLN A 118 27.60 -29.17 -6.06
CA GLN A 118 27.82 -28.23 -4.95
C GLN A 118 27.03 -26.93 -5.14
N VAL A 119 27.03 -26.37 -6.35
CA VAL A 119 26.23 -25.17 -6.67
C VAL A 119 24.74 -25.44 -6.53
N LEU A 120 24.25 -26.60 -6.98
CA LEU A 120 22.85 -26.99 -6.83
C LEU A 120 22.44 -27.14 -5.35
N SER A 121 23.30 -27.72 -4.51
CA SER A 121 23.06 -27.82 -3.07
C SER A 121 22.92 -26.44 -2.42
N ILE A 122 23.81 -25.50 -2.75
CA ILE A 122 23.76 -24.12 -2.24
C ILE A 122 22.47 -23.42 -2.69
N LEU A 123 22.07 -23.61 -3.95
CA LEU A 123 20.82 -23.03 -4.46
C LEU A 123 19.57 -23.59 -3.78
N GLU A 124 19.56 -24.89 -3.47
CA GLU A 124 18.44 -25.50 -2.74
C GLU A 124 18.38 -25.02 -1.28
N GLU A 125 19.54 -24.83 -0.63
CA GLU A 125 19.61 -24.24 0.71
C GLU A 125 19.07 -22.81 0.73
N ILE A 126 19.54 -21.94 -0.19
CA ILE A 126 19.05 -20.56 -0.34
C ILE A 126 17.55 -20.54 -0.60
N LYS A 127 17.06 -21.41 -1.48
CA LYS A 127 15.63 -21.51 -1.79
C LYS A 127 14.81 -21.94 -0.58
N SER A 128 15.32 -22.90 0.19
CA SER A 128 14.69 -23.36 1.43
C SER A 128 14.59 -22.23 2.46
N GLU A 129 15.68 -21.47 2.67
CA GLU A 129 15.69 -20.30 3.56
C GLU A 129 14.68 -19.23 3.12
N LEU A 130 14.58 -18.94 1.83
CA LEU A 130 13.63 -17.97 1.29
C LEU A 130 12.17 -18.39 1.52
N LEU A 131 11.85 -19.68 1.35
CA LEU A 131 10.50 -20.20 1.60
C LEU A 131 10.14 -20.12 3.09
N LEU A 132 11.09 -20.44 3.98
CA LEU A 132 10.88 -20.30 5.42
C LEU A 132 10.65 -18.85 5.83
N GLU A 133 11.39 -17.93 5.22
CA GLU A 133 11.23 -16.49 5.47
C GLU A 133 9.88 -15.97 4.96
N GLU A 134 9.45 -16.38 3.77
CA GLU A 134 8.13 -16.04 3.24
C GLU A 134 7.02 -16.53 4.18
N GLN A 135 7.09 -17.78 4.62
CA GLN A 135 6.13 -18.34 5.56
C GLN A 135 6.12 -17.56 6.88
N ARG A 136 7.30 -17.22 7.42
CA ARG A 136 7.42 -16.43 8.66
C ARG A 136 6.76 -15.06 8.52
N ILE A 137 6.97 -14.37 7.40
CA ILE A 137 6.37 -13.06 7.11
C ILE A 137 4.84 -13.18 7.06
N LEU A 138 4.31 -14.20 6.38
CA LEU A 138 2.87 -14.43 6.31
C LEU A 138 2.28 -14.70 7.69
N GLU A 139 2.91 -15.56 8.49
CA GLU A 139 2.46 -15.86 9.85
C GLU A 139 2.50 -14.63 10.77
N GLU A 140 3.52 -13.77 10.65
CA GLU A 140 3.60 -12.52 11.40
C GLU A 140 2.48 -11.55 10.98
N TYR A 141 2.23 -11.43 9.67
CA TYR A 141 1.15 -10.60 9.16
C TYR A 141 -0.23 -11.09 9.63
N GLU A 142 -0.49 -12.39 9.57
CA GLU A 142 -1.74 -12.98 10.07
C GLU A 142 -1.93 -12.74 11.56
N LYS A 143 -0.86 -12.87 12.37
CA LYS A 143 -0.90 -12.55 13.81
C LYS A 143 -1.19 -11.07 14.05
N SER A 144 -0.57 -10.16 13.30
CA SER A 144 -0.84 -8.72 13.40
C SER A 144 -2.29 -8.40 13.02
N LEU A 145 -2.78 -8.98 11.93
CA LEU A 145 -4.14 -8.78 11.47
C LEU A 145 -5.16 -9.28 12.50
N ALA A 146 -4.93 -10.46 13.07
CA ALA A 146 -5.78 -11.01 14.12
C ALA A 146 -5.78 -10.14 15.39
N PHE A 147 -4.64 -9.55 15.74
CA PHE A 147 -4.55 -8.60 16.86
C PHE A 147 -5.33 -7.32 16.58
N ASP A 148 -5.16 -6.74 15.40
CA ASP A 148 -5.88 -5.53 14.99
C ASP A 148 -7.39 -5.78 14.93
N GLU A 149 -7.82 -6.91 14.36
CA GLU A 149 -9.23 -7.32 14.32
C GLU A 149 -9.80 -7.49 15.73
N ALA A 150 -9.08 -8.16 16.63
CA ALA A 150 -9.49 -8.32 18.03
C ALA A 150 -9.61 -6.96 18.73
N GLY A 151 -8.67 -6.03 18.49
CA GLY A 151 -8.71 -4.67 19.01
C GLY A 151 -9.92 -3.87 18.49
N LEU A 152 -10.21 -3.97 17.19
CA LEU A 152 -11.38 -3.34 16.58
C LEU A 152 -12.69 -3.91 17.13
N CYS A 153 -12.81 -5.23 17.24
CA CYS A 153 -13.97 -5.90 17.84
C CYS A 153 -14.17 -5.45 19.29
N ALA A 154 -13.11 -5.39 20.09
CA ALA A 154 -13.20 -4.91 21.47
C ALA A 154 -13.62 -3.43 21.56
N ALA A 155 -13.13 -2.57 20.66
CA ALA A 155 -13.56 -1.18 20.59
C ALA A 155 -15.04 -1.05 20.18
N ILE A 156 -15.48 -1.85 19.21
CA ILE A 156 -16.89 -1.94 18.81
C ILE A 156 -17.74 -2.37 20.01
N ASP A 157 -17.33 -3.39 20.76
CA ASP A 157 -18.07 -3.88 21.92
C ASP A 157 -18.17 -2.84 23.04
N GLN A 158 -17.14 -2.02 23.24
CA GLN A 158 -17.19 -0.89 24.18
C GLN A 158 -18.14 0.23 23.74
N LEU A 159 -18.32 0.42 22.44
CA LEU A 159 -19.19 1.45 21.86
C LEU A 159 -20.62 0.96 21.59
N LYS A 160 -20.85 -0.35 21.60
CA LYS A 160 -22.18 -0.95 21.43
C LYS A 160 -23.07 -0.53 22.59
N THR A 161 -24.10 0.24 22.27
CA THR A 161 -25.22 0.54 23.17
C THR A 161 -26.35 -0.45 22.93
N ASP A 162 -27.11 -0.79 23.98
CA ASP A 162 -28.33 -1.62 23.85
C ASP A 162 -29.49 -0.93 23.14
N GLU A 163 -29.32 0.35 22.79
CA GLU A 163 -30.29 1.14 22.06
C GLU A 163 -30.49 0.64 20.62
N VAL A 164 -31.75 0.47 20.23
CA VAL A 164 -32.11 0.12 18.85
C VAL A 164 -32.39 1.40 18.07
N ILE A 165 -31.60 1.67 17.04
CA ILE A 165 -31.83 2.81 16.16
C ILE A 165 -33.08 2.56 15.30
N CYS A 166 -33.93 3.58 15.20
CA CYS A 166 -35.17 3.50 14.44
C CYS A 166 -34.90 3.17 12.96
N PRO A 167 -35.45 2.07 12.41
CA PRO A 167 -35.16 1.62 11.05
C PRO A 167 -35.73 2.53 9.95
N ILE A 168 -36.70 3.39 10.30
CA ILE A 168 -37.32 4.34 9.34
C ILE A 168 -36.45 5.59 9.17
N CYS A 169 -36.00 6.20 10.28
CA CYS A 169 -35.24 7.45 10.21
C CYS A 169 -33.72 7.27 10.26
N LYS A 170 -33.24 6.09 10.68
CA LYS A 170 -31.83 5.73 10.83
C LYS A 170 -31.01 6.72 11.70
N LYS A 171 -31.66 7.45 12.61
CA LYS A 171 -31.06 8.56 13.37
C LYS A 171 -31.30 8.49 14.87
N ASN A 172 -32.54 8.29 15.29
CA ASN A 172 -32.92 8.35 16.70
C ASN A 172 -33.14 6.93 17.27
N PRO A 173 -32.82 6.70 18.56
CA PRO A 173 -33.15 5.45 19.22
C PRO A 173 -34.67 5.28 19.37
N LEU A 174 -35.14 4.03 19.34
CA LEU A 174 -36.50 3.67 19.68
C LEU A 174 -36.72 3.80 21.18
N MET A 175 -37.86 4.35 21.58
CA MET A 175 -38.28 4.47 22.97
C MET A 175 -39.55 3.65 23.19
N GLN A 176 -39.64 3.02 24.35
CA GLN A 176 -40.79 2.21 24.75
C GLN A 176 -41.45 2.81 25.98
N ASN A 177 -42.77 3.01 25.91
CA ASN A 177 -43.60 3.37 27.04
C ASN A 177 -44.72 2.35 27.17
N LYS A 178 -44.56 1.40 28.10
CA LYS A 178 -45.44 0.24 28.28
C LYS A 178 -45.54 -0.58 26.98
N GLN A 179 -46.68 -0.51 26.30
CA GLN A 179 -47.00 -1.28 25.08
C GLN A 179 -46.81 -0.45 23.81
N ILE A 180 -46.28 0.77 23.93
CA ILE A 180 -46.16 1.69 22.79
C ILE A 180 -44.69 1.94 22.53
N ILE A 181 -44.28 1.64 21.31
CA ILE A 181 -42.92 1.83 20.82
C ILE A 181 -42.94 2.98 19.82
N PHE A 182 -42.08 3.97 20.02
CA PHE A 182 -42.13 5.20 19.26
C PHE A 182 -40.76 5.83 19.06
N CYS A 183 -40.68 6.71 18.07
CA CYS A 183 -39.48 7.44 17.70
C CYS A 183 -39.80 8.92 17.48
N CYS A 184 -38.82 9.79 17.72
CA CYS A 184 -38.92 11.23 17.45
C CYS A 184 -39.17 11.59 15.98
N CYS A 185 -39.01 10.64 15.05
CA CYS A 185 -39.38 10.84 13.64
C CYS A 185 -40.89 10.75 13.37
N GLY A 186 -41.71 10.37 14.36
CA GLY A 186 -43.15 10.19 14.23
C GLY A 186 -43.60 8.73 14.03
N MET A 187 -42.68 7.77 13.99
CA MET A 187 -43.02 6.35 14.07
C MET A 187 -43.64 6.06 15.44
N ARG A 188 -44.78 5.37 15.45
CA ARG A 188 -45.44 4.85 16.64
C ARG A 188 -46.05 3.50 16.27
N ILE A 189 -45.91 2.54 17.17
CA ILE A 189 -46.40 1.17 17.06
C ILE A 189 -47.00 0.82 18.42
N ASP A 190 -48.30 0.57 18.46
CA ASP A 190 -48.97 0.00 19.63
C ASP A 190 -48.96 -1.53 19.51
N THR A 191 -48.22 -2.19 20.41
CA THR A 191 -48.08 -3.65 20.43
C THR A 191 -49.20 -4.30 21.26
N GLU A 192 -50.23 -3.55 21.63
CA GLU A 192 -51.38 -3.99 22.44
C GLU A 192 -50.95 -4.95 23.57
N LEU A 193 -51.57 -6.12 23.70
CA LEU A 193 -51.32 -7.09 24.77
C LEU A 193 -50.18 -8.09 24.47
N ASP A 194 -49.46 -7.95 23.36
CA ASP A 194 -48.48 -8.95 22.92
C ASP A 194 -47.17 -8.95 23.73
N GLY A 195 -46.98 -7.96 24.61
CA GLY A 195 -45.84 -7.90 25.53
C GLY A 195 -44.48 -7.71 24.84
N LEU A 196 -44.50 -7.27 23.57
CA LEU A 196 -43.29 -7.07 22.78
C LEU A 196 -42.47 -5.91 23.34
N ASN A 197 -41.16 -6.12 23.44
CA ASN A 197 -40.21 -5.13 23.93
C ASN A 197 -39.19 -4.74 22.86
N ILE A 198 -38.40 -3.70 23.14
CA ILE A 198 -37.34 -3.24 22.22
C ILE A 198 -36.33 -4.36 21.91
N ALA A 199 -36.05 -5.28 22.84
CA ALA A 199 -35.13 -6.40 22.61
C ALA A 199 -35.71 -7.43 21.63
N ASN A 200 -37.02 -7.71 21.66
CA ASN A 200 -37.70 -8.52 20.67
C ASN A 200 -37.60 -7.87 19.28
N ILE A 201 -37.81 -6.55 19.18
CA ILE A 201 -37.64 -5.82 17.93
C ILE A 201 -36.20 -5.91 17.44
N LYS A 202 -35.22 -5.74 18.33
CA LYS A 202 -33.80 -5.85 18.00
C LYS A 202 -33.50 -7.19 17.33
N SER A 203 -33.92 -8.28 17.98
CA SER A 203 -33.74 -9.64 17.46
C SER A 203 -34.42 -9.83 16.11
N GLN A 204 -35.66 -9.35 15.95
CA GLN A 204 -36.42 -9.48 14.70
C GLN A 204 -35.82 -8.66 13.56
N LEU A 205 -35.29 -7.47 13.86
CA LEU A 205 -34.56 -6.65 12.88
C LEU A 205 -33.24 -7.29 12.47
N GLU A 206 -32.47 -7.80 13.43
CA GLU A 206 -31.20 -8.51 13.17
C GLU A 206 -31.45 -9.76 12.32
N GLU A 207 -32.44 -10.56 12.67
CA GLU A 207 -32.84 -11.74 11.91
C GLU A 207 -33.27 -11.35 10.49
N GLY A 208 -34.25 -10.45 10.33
CA GLY A 208 -34.74 -10.02 9.03
C GLY A 208 -33.62 -9.48 8.12
N ILE A 209 -32.76 -8.60 8.65
CA ILE A 209 -31.64 -8.01 7.90
C ILE A 209 -30.62 -9.11 7.53
N SER A 210 -30.32 -10.03 8.44
CA SER A 210 -29.38 -11.12 8.16
C SER A 210 -29.88 -12.02 7.02
N LEU A 211 -31.16 -12.42 7.04
CA LEU A 211 -31.77 -13.20 5.97
C LEU A 211 -31.71 -12.45 4.63
N HIS A 212 -32.08 -11.17 4.63
CA HIS A 212 -32.02 -10.35 3.43
C HIS A 212 -30.59 -10.27 2.86
N ASN A 213 -29.59 -10.06 3.72
CA ASN A 213 -28.20 -9.91 3.32
C ASN A 213 -27.56 -11.19 2.76
N THR A 214 -28.15 -12.35 3.00
CA THR A 214 -27.71 -13.60 2.34
C THR A 214 -27.98 -13.61 0.84
N GLN A 215 -29.01 -12.87 0.38
CA GLN A 215 -29.51 -12.91 -0.99
C GLN A 215 -29.38 -11.56 -1.72
N CYS A 216 -29.19 -10.46 -0.99
CA CYS A 216 -29.16 -9.13 -1.58
C CYS A 216 -28.27 -8.15 -0.80
N VAL A 217 -27.55 -7.28 -1.53
CA VAL A 217 -26.64 -6.25 -0.97
C VAL A 217 -27.30 -4.85 -0.94
N LYS A 218 -28.54 -4.72 -1.42
CA LYS A 218 -29.25 -3.43 -1.46
C LYS A 218 -29.86 -3.09 -0.11
N GLU A 219 -30.13 -1.81 0.12
CA GLU A 219 -30.77 -1.39 1.37
C GLU A 219 -32.25 -1.79 1.40
N ALA A 220 -32.66 -2.49 2.46
CA ALA A 220 -34.06 -2.73 2.73
C ALA A 220 -34.78 -1.45 3.21
N LYS A 221 -36.04 -1.29 2.81
CA LYS A 221 -36.93 -0.19 3.21
C LYS A 221 -37.87 -0.67 4.30
N PHE A 222 -38.08 0.20 5.29
CA PHE A 222 -38.98 -0.07 6.41
C PHE A 222 -40.20 0.83 6.36
N SER A 223 -41.38 0.27 6.61
CA SER A 223 -42.65 1.00 6.65
C SER A 223 -43.56 0.45 7.74
N VAL A 224 -44.41 1.32 8.29
CA VAL A 224 -45.46 0.91 9.23
C VAL A 224 -46.77 0.80 8.47
N MET A 225 -47.42 -0.36 8.58
CA MET A 225 -48.71 -0.64 7.94
C MET A 225 -49.77 -0.88 9.01
N LYS A 226 -50.95 -0.28 8.84
CA LYS A 226 -52.12 -0.55 9.69
C LYS A 226 -52.99 -1.58 9.01
N GLN A 227 -53.09 -2.77 9.58
CA GLN A 227 -53.95 -3.82 9.07
C GLN A 227 -54.82 -4.38 10.19
N ALA A 228 -56.14 -4.39 9.97
CA ALA A 228 -57.13 -4.92 10.92
C ALA A 228 -57.11 -4.29 12.33
N GLY A 229 -56.60 -3.06 12.47
CA GLY A 229 -56.53 -2.34 13.75
C GLY A 229 -55.14 -2.34 14.40
N VAL A 230 -54.25 -3.22 13.95
CA VAL A 230 -52.88 -3.36 14.49
C VAL A 230 -51.87 -2.64 13.60
N GLU A 231 -50.86 -2.01 14.23
CA GLU A 231 -49.74 -1.35 13.57
C GLU A 231 -48.57 -2.32 13.44
N ASN A 232 -48.23 -2.73 12.21
CA ASN A 232 -47.15 -3.67 11.94
C ASN A 232 -45.95 -2.98 11.29
N LEU A 233 -44.74 -3.40 11.65
CA LEU A 233 -43.50 -2.91 11.03
C LEU A 233 -43.02 -3.91 9.98
N LEU A 234 -42.97 -3.47 8.72
CA LEU A 234 -42.52 -4.31 7.62
C LEU A 234 -41.15 -3.86 7.11
N MET A 235 -40.36 -4.85 6.73
CA MET A 235 -39.15 -4.70 5.95
C MET A 235 -39.40 -5.22 4.54
N THR A 236 -39.08 -4.42 3.53
CA THR A 236 -39.29 -4.75 2.11
C THR A 236 -38.08 -4.37 1.28
N CYS A 237 -37.82 -5.10 0.20
CA CYS A 237 -36.73 -4.78 -0.74
C CYS A 237 -37.25 -4.76 -2.17
N GLU A 238 -37.01 -3.67 -2.89
CA GLU A 238 -37.48 -3.47 -4.27
C GLU A 238 -36.68 -4.25 -5.31
N THR A 239 -35.54 -4.84 -4.93
CA THR A 239 -34.66 -5.53 -5.88
C THR A 239 -34.74 -7.06 -5.82
N CYS A 240 -35.02 -7.63 -4.66
CA CYS A 240 -35.17 -9.07 -4.49
C CYS A 240 -36.59 -9.48 -4.06
N ASP A 241 -37.52 -8.53 -4.02
CA ASP A 241 -38.91 -8.71 -3.56
C ASP A 241 -39.03 -9.38 -2.18
N PHE A 242 -37.98 -9.26 -1.36
CA PHE A 242 -37.96 -9.78 0.01
C PHE A 242 -38.91 -8.98 0.88
N MET A 243 -39.73 -9.68 1.66
CA MET A 243 -40.65 -9.11 2.63
C MET A 243 -40.51 -9.85 3.95
N PHE A 244 -40.43 -9.09 5.05
CA PHE A 244 -40.37 -9.62 6.40
C PHE A 244 -41.18 -8.75 7.35
N ILE A 245 -42.01 -9.38 8.19
CA ILE A 245 -42.79 -8.71 9.22
C ILE A 245 -41.94 -8.74 10.49
N VAL A 246 -41.56 -7.56 10.97
CA VAL A 246 -40.73 -7.40 12.18
C VAL A 246 -41.58 -7.47 13.43
N ILE A 247 -42.79 -6.89 13.36
CA ILE A 247 -43.79 -6.76 14.42
C ILE A 247 -45.16 -6.78 13.75
#